data_AF-A0A939HUJ7-F1
#
_entry.id   AF-A0A939HUJ7-F1
#
_cell.length_a   1.000
_cell.length_b   1.000
_cell.length_c   1.000
_cell.angle_alpha   90.00
_cell.angle_beta   90.00
_cell.angle_gamma   90.00
#
_symmetry.space_group_name_H-M   'P 1'
#
loop_
_entity.id
_entity.type
_entity.pdbx_description
1 polymer ?
#
loop_
_entity_poly.entity_id
_entity_poly.type
_entity_poly.pdbx_seq_one_letter_code
_entity_poly.pdbx_strand_id
1 'polypeptide(L)'
;MEMQARFFAQICTGERTLPSPAEMERITCLNRSAWLEQFEHNAHRIRSLVDYRRYMDDMASLIGCEPPFWKYFFLHTRIWRHLVFAATQATQFRLRGPGNKESLAQKLLMKLHVNSLPAPLIKSAIITAVVVALNAFKTILLGGQKQLISQADKKPGFFDFHQAHKANMH
;
A
#
# COMPACT_ATOMS: atom_id res chain seq x y z
N MET A 1 -6.84 20.53 -15.60
CA MET A 1 -7.05 20.54 -17.06
C MET A 1 -6.25 19.45 -17.77
N GLU A 2 -4.93 19.28 -17.52
CA GLU A 2 -4.12 18.26 -18.19
C GLU A 2 -4.66 16.81 -18.04
N MET A 3 -5.04 16.39 -16.83
CA MET A 3 -5.64 15.06 -16.61
C MET A 3 -6.95 14.86 -17.38
N GLN A 4 -7.82 15.89 -17.42
CA GLN A 4 -9.08 15.84 -18.18
C GLN A 4 -8.80 15.69 -19.68
N ALA A 5 -7.83 16.44 -20.21
CA ALA A 5 -7.44 16.34 -21.61
C ALA A 5 -6.88 14.95 -21.95
N ARG A 6 -6.08 14.35 -21.06
CA ARG A 6 -5.58 12.97 -21.22
C ARG A 6 -6.72 11.96 -21.28
N PHE A 7 -7.65 12.03 -20.34
CA PHE A 7 -8.80 11.13 -20.32
C PHE A 7 -9.68 11.30 -21.55
N PHE A 8 -9.97 12.54 -21.94
CA PHE A 8 -10.73 12.85 -23.15
C PHE A 8 -10.04 12.32 -24.42
N ALA A 9 -8.72 12.50 -24.54
CA ALA A 9 -7.97 11.96 -25.67
C ALA A 9 -8.10 10.43 -25.77
N GLN A 10 -8.07 9.70 -24.64
CA GLN A 10 -8.26 8.25 -24.62
C GLN A 10 -9.66 7.81 -25.03
N ILE A 11 -10.69 8.63 -24.74
CA ILE A 11 -12.04 8.37 -25.22
C ILE A 11 -12.10 8.58 -26.75
N CYS A 12 -11.52 9.67 -27.23
CA CYS A 12 -11.49 9.98 -28.66
C CYS A 12 -10.71 8.95 -29.49
N THR A 13 -9.66 8.34 -28.92
CA THR A 13 -8.90 7.26 -29.57
C THR A 13 -9.54 5.87 -29.39
N GLY A 14 -10.62 5.76 -28.60
CA GLY A 14 -11.28 4.49 -28.31
C GLY A 14 -10.54 3.59 -27.32
N GLU A 15 -9.43 4.06 -26.71
CA GLU A 15 -8.71 3.34 -25.66
C GLU A 15 -9.54 3.20 -24.37
N ARG A 16 -10.50 4.10 -24.16
CA ARG A 16 -11.42 4.10 -23.03
C ARG A 16 -12.84 4.38 -23.50
N THR A 17 -13.82 3.80 -22.82
CA THR A 17 -15.24 4.03 -23.08
C THR A 17 -15.89 4.63 -21.85
N LEU A 18 -16.89 5.48 -22.07
CA LEU A 18 -17.72 5.98 -20.98
C LEU A 18 -18.64 4.86 -20.47
N PRO A 19 -18.95 4.83 -19.16
CA PRO A 19 -19.92 3.91 -18.62
C PRO A 19 -21.35 4.28 -19.07
N SER A 20 -22.33 3.45 -18.72
CA SER A 20 -23.73 3.71 -19.06
C SER A 20 -24.22 5.04 -18.48
N PRO A 21 -25.20 5.72 -19.12
CA PRO A 21 -25.77 6.97 -18.59
C PRO A 21 -26.29 6.86 -17.16
N ALA A 22 -26.96 5.75 -16.82
CA ALA A 22 -27.48 5.51 -15.48
C ALA A 22 -26.35 5.43 -14.43
N GLU A 23 -25.24 4.78 -14.78
CA GLU A 23 -24.09 4.69 -13.88
C GLU A 23 -23.38 6.04 -13.72
N MET A 24 -23.25 6.82 -14.80
CA MET A 24 -22.72 8.19 -14.72
C MET A 24 -23.55 9.06 -13.78
N GLU A 25 -24.88 9.03 -13.91
CA GLU A 25 -25.78 9.78 -13.04
C GLU A 25 -25.67 9.34 -11.59
N ARG A 26 -25.64 8.03 -11.34
CA ARG A 26 -25.45 7.46 -9.99
C ARG A 26 -24.16 7.96 -9.34
N ILE A 27 -23.04 7.92 -10.05
CA ILE A 27 -21.74 8.38 -9.55
C ILE A 27 -21.76 9.90 -9.31
N THR A 28 -22.33 10.68 -10.24
CA THR A 28 -22.44 12.14 -10.10
C THR A 28 -23.26 12.52 -8.86
N CYS A 29 -24.38 11.84 -8.60
CA CYS A 29 -25.19 12.05 -7.41
C CYS A 29 -24.43 11.74 -6.13
N LEU A 30 -23.70 10.62 -6.09
CA LEU A 30 -22.89 10.22 -4.93
C LEU A 30 -21.74 11.22 -4.66
N ASN A 31 -21.05 11.66 -5.70
CA ASN A 31 -19.98 12.66 -5.56
C ASN A 31 -20.54 14.00 -5.11
N ARG A 32 -21.68 14.42 -5.66
CA ARG A 32 -22.36 15.65 -5.25
C ARG A 32 -22.76 15.63 -3.79
N SER A 33 -23.34 14.54 -3.29
CA SER A 33 -23.70 14.43 -1.86
C SER A 33 -22.47 14.48 -0.97
N ALA A 34 -21.39 13.76 -1.34
CA ALA A 34 -20.15 13.77 -0.58
C ALA A 34 -19.48 15.16 -0.52
N TRP A 35 -19.49 15.91 -1.62
CA TRP A 35 -18.90 17.26 -1.63
C TRP A 35 -19.77 18.29 -0.90
N LEU A 36 -21.11 18.15 -0.95
CA LEU A 36 -22.02 18.98 -0.16
C LEU A 36 -21.81 18.76 1.34
N GLU A 37 -21.60 17.51 1.76
CA GLU A 37 -21.27 17.19 3.14
C GLU A 37 -19.89 17.76 3.54
N GLN A 38 -18.87 17.58 2.70
CA GLN A 38 -17.50 18.01 3.00
C GLN A 38 -17.34 19.54 3.08
N PHE A 39 -18.01 20.29 2.20
CA PHE A 39 -17.82 21.75 2.07
C PHE A 39 -19.01 22.57 2.57
N GLU A 40 -20.08 21.92 3.01
CA GLU A 40 -21.29 22.52 3.58
C GLU A 40 -21.78 23.75 2.78
N HIS A 41 -21.86 24.91 3.44
CA HIS A 41 -22.38 26.15 2.88
C HIS A 41 -21.57 26.66 1.66
N ASN A 42 -20.29 26.34 1.57
CA ASN A 42 -19.43 26.76 0.46
C ASN A 42 -19.75 26.03 -0.85
N ALA A 43 -20.17 24.77 -0.79
CA ALA A 43 -20.54 24.00 -1.98
C ALA A 43 -21.83 24.50 -2.63
N HIS A 44 -22.76 25.09 -1.85
CA HIS A 44 -23.98 25.68 -2.40
C HIS A 44 -23.69 26.94 -3.24
N ARG A 45 -22.65 27.70 -2.89
CA ARG A 45 -22.23 28.89 -3.64
C ARG A 45 -21.40 28.54 -4.88
N ILE A 46 -20.56 27.51 -4.81
CA ILE A 46 -19.65 27.10 -5.88
C ILE A 46 -20.01 25.68 -6.32
N ARG A 47 -20.86 25.56 -7.35
CA ARG A 47 -21.33 24.27 -7.86
C ARG A 47 -20.23 23.36 -8.41
N SER A 48 -19.09 23.93 -8.83
CA SER A 48 -17.94 23.20 -9.37
C SER A 48 -16.85 22.94 -8.32
N LEU A 49 -17.17 23.11 -7.02
CA LEU A 49 -16.21 22.89 -5.95
C LEU A 49 -15.97 21.39 -5.80
N VAL A 50 -14.70 21.00 -5.92
CA VAL A 50 -14.26 19.61 -5.80
C VAL A 50 -13.06 19.53 -4.86
N ASP A 51 -12.95 18.43 -4.13
CA ASP A 51 -11.71 18.10 -3.45
C ASP A 51 -10.65 17.75 -4.49
N TYR A 52 -9.62 18.59 -4.60
CA TYR A 52 -8.59 18.45 -5.60
C TYR A 52 -7.87 17.10 -5.51
N ARG A 53 -7.57 16.61 -4.30
CA ARG A 53 -6.80 15.37 -4.13
C ARG A 53 -7.64 14.18 -4.58
N ARG A 54 -8.87 14.07 -4.08
CA ARG A 54 -9.79 12.99 -4.45
C ARG A 54 -10.09 13.00 -5.95
N TYR A 55 -10.39 14.18 -6.50
CA TYR A 55 -10.65 14.34 -7.93
C TYR A 55 -9.47 13.89 -8.79
N MET A 56 -8.24 14.26 -8.41
CA MET A 56 -7.05 13.88 -9.18
C MET A 56 -6.75 12.38 -9.08
N ASP A 57 -7.01 11.75 -7.93
CA ASP A 57 -6.85 10.31 -7.74
C ASP A 57 -7.92 9.52 -8.54
N ASP A 58 -9.18 9.98 -8.55
CA ASP A 58 -10.24 9.41 -9.40
C ASP A 58 -9.89 9.52 -10.88
N MET A 59 -9.41 10.69 -11.32
CA MET A 59 -8.96 10.90 -12.70
C MET A 59 -7.75 10.01 -13.05
N ALA A 60 -6.81 9.83 -12.13
CA ALA A 60 -5.67 8.95 -12.34
C ALA A 60 -6.10 7.49 -12.48
N SER A 61 -7.13 7.08 -11.75
CA SER A 61 -7.74 5.75 -11.83
C SER A 61 -8.37 5.52 -13.21
N LEU A 62 -9.15 6.49 -13.71
CA LEU A 62 -9.78 6.45 -15.03
C LEU A 62 -8.74 6.34 -16.17
N ILE A 63 -7.64 7.09 -16.07
CA ILE A 63 -6.57 7.07 -17.06
C ILE A 63 -5.68 5.82 -16.92
N GLY A 64 -5.52 5.30 -15.70
CA GLY A 64 -4.55 4.26 -15.36
C GLY A 64 -3.15 4.81 -15.10
N CYS A 65 -3.04 6.03 -14.56
CA CYS A 65 -1.78 6.69 -14.21
C CYS A 65 -1.61 6.94 -12.70
N GLU A 66 -2.32 6.18 -11.87
CA GLU A 66 -2.17 6.20 -10.42
C GLU A 66 -0.69 6.04 -9.99
N PRO A 67 -0.20 6.89 -9.06
CA PRO A 67 1.13 6.72 -8.50
C PRO A 67 1.24 5.37 -7.79
N PRO A 68 2.24 4.53 -8.11
CA PRO A 68 2.35 3.20 -7.52
C PRO A 68 2.95 3.26 -6.10
N PHE A 69 2.16 3.72 -5.13
CA PHE A 69 2.59 3.97 -3.74
C PHE A 69 3.28 2.76 -3.11
N TRP A 70 2.67 1.57 -3.15
CA TRP A 70 3.22 0.37 -2.52
C TRP A 70 4.54 -0.10 -3.16
N LYS A 71 4.64 -0.06 -4.49
CA LYS A 71 5.90 -0.38 -5.19
C LYS A 71 7.03 0.53 -4.72
N TYR A 72 6.75 1.83 -4.61
CA TYR A 72 7.74 2.81 -4.17
C TYR A 72 8.03 2.72 -2.67
N PHE A 73 7.05 2.33 -1.85
CA PHE A 73 7.26 2.10 -0.43
C PHE A 73 8.36 1.06 -0.19
N PHE A 74 8.32 -0.07 -0.91
CA PHE A 74 9.30 -1.14 -0.72
C PHE A 74 10.61 -0.93 -1.50
N LEU A 75 10.54 -0.45 -2.75
CA LEU A 75 11.73 -0.38 -3.63
C LEU A 75 12.44 0.98 -3.58
N HIS A 76 11.70 2.07 -3.31
CA HIS A 76 12.18 3.44 -3.47
C HIS A 76 11.66 4.35 -2.35
N THR A 77 11.94 3.97 -1.10
CA THR A 77 11.43 4.62 0.13
C THR A 77 11.62 6.14 0.14
N ARG A 78 12.74 6.65 -0.40
CA ARG A 78 13.01 8.10 -0.49
C ARG A 78 11.97 8.82 -1.34
N ILE A 79 11.66 8.31 -2.54
CA ILE A 79 10.67 8.92 -3.44
C ILE A 79 9.27 8.73 -2.86
N TRP A 80 8.99 7.57 -2.26
CA TRP A 80 7.72 7.33 -1.58
C TRP A 80 7.43 8.39 -0.49
N ARG A 81 8.42 8.77 0.31
CA ARG A 81 8.25 9.85 1.29
C ARG A 81 7.85 11.18 0.64
N HIS A 82 8.40 11.50 -0.53
CA HIS A 82 8.00 12.72 -1.25
C HIS A 82 6.57 12.61 -1.78
N LEU A 83 6.14 11.42 -2.23
CA LEU A 83 4.76 11.20 -2.68
C LEU A 83 3.72 11.35 -1.57
N VAL A 84 4.08 11.00 -0.33
CA VAL A 84 3.15 11.02 0.81
C VAL A 84 3.21 12.33 1.59
N PHE A 85 4.41 12.89 1.80
CA PHE A 85 4.62 14.03 2.72
C PHE A 85 4.93 15.36 2.02
N ALA A 86 5.22 15.36 0.72
CA ALA A 86 5.35 16.62 -0.01
C ALA A 86 3.98 17.12 -0.48
N ALA A 87 3.94 18.38 -0.92
CA ALA A 87 2.77 18.92 -1.58
C ALA A 87 2.42 18.08 -2.82
N THR A 88 1.12 17.81 -3.01
CA THR A 88 0.61 17.08 -4.17
C THR A 88 1.03 17.79 -5.46
N GLN A 89 1.78 17.09 -6.32
CA GLN A 89 2.32 17.65 -7.55
C GLN A 89 1.86 16.87 -8.78
N ALA A 90 1.54 17.57 -9.87
CA ALA A 90 1.05 16.93 -11.09
C ALA A 90 2.05 15.93 -11.69
N THR A 91 3.35 16.09 -11.41
CA THR A 91 4.42 15.16 -11.83
C THR A 91 4.23 13.74 -11.30
N GLN A 92 3.54 13.55 -10.17
CA GLN A 92 3.29 12.21 -9.62
C GLN A 92 2.46 11.33 -10.56
N PHE A 93 1.54 11.92 -11.33
CA PHE A 93 0.69 11.23 -12.33
C PHE A 93 1.39 10.95 -13.66
N ARG A 94 2.71 11.17 -13.71
CA ARG A 94 3.60 10.83 -14.83
C ARG A 94 4.64 9.77 -14.44
N LEU A 95 4.57 9.22 -13.22
CA LEU A 95 5.39 8.08 -12.81
C LEU A 95 5.00 6.80 -13.53
N ARG A 96 3.71 6.61 -13.80
CA ARG A 96 3.15 5.42 -14.44
C ARG A 96 2.05 5.81 -15.44
N GLY A 97 1.72 4.87 -16.32
CA GLY A 97 0.58 4.95 -17.21
C GLY A 97 0.91 5.56 -18.57
N PRO A 98 -0.11 5.85 -19.38
CA PRO A 98 0.06 6.35 -20.74
C PRO A 98 0.78 7.70 -20.78
N GLY A 99 1.87 7.79 -21.56
CA GLY A 99 2.70 8.99 -21.66
C GLY A 99 3.50 9.29 -20.38
N ASN A 100 3.93 8.27 -19.63
CA ASN A 100 4.77 8.45 -18.46
C ASN A 100 6.15 9.05 -18.82
N LYS A 101 6.73 9.75 -17.86
CA LYS A 101 8.10 10.29 -17.94
C LYS A 101 8.80 10.00 -16.61
N GLU A 102 8.92 8.70 -16.31
CA GLU A 102 9.27 8.22 -14.97
C GLU A 102 10.56 8.85 -14.43
N SER A 103 11.66 8.80 -15.18
CA SER A 103 12.95 9.36 -14.74
C SER A 103 12.89 10.85 -14.42
N LEU A 104 12.22 11.63 -15.29
CA LEU A 104 12.03 13.07 -15.08
C LEU A 104 11.10 13.34 -13.89
N ALA A 105 10.01 12.59 -13.77
CA ALA A 105 9.06 12.72 -12.67
C ALA A 105 9.74 12.43 -11.32
N GLN A 106 10.52 11.35 -11.23
CA GLN A 106 11.31 11.03 -10.04
C GLN A 106 12.31 12.16 -9.71
N LYS A 107 13.04 12.68 -10.70
CA LYS A 107 13.99 13.78 -10.51
C LYS A 107 13.31 15.06 -10.00
N LEU A 108 12.11 15.37 -10.48
CA LEU A 108 11.35 16.55 -10.04
C LEU A 108 10.75 16.35 -8.64
N LEU A 109 10.21 15.16 -8.34
CA LEU A 109 9.67 14.85 -7.01
C LEU A 109 10.74 14.94 -5.92
N MET A 110 11.96 14.49 -6.22
CA MET A 110 13.10 14.57 -5.29
C MET A 110 13.58 16.00 -5.01
N LYS A 111 13.18 16.99 -5.82
CA LYS A 111 13.48 18.41 -5.57
C LYS A 111 12.44 19.08 -4.67
N LEU A 112 11.32 18.41 -4.39
CA LEU A 112 10.28 18.98 -3.55
C LEU A 112 10.72 18.97 -2.09
N HIS A 113 10.37 20.05 -1.38
CA HIS A 113 10.49 20.08 0.05
C HIS A 113 9.52 19.07 0.66
N VAL A 114 10.06 18.11 1.40
CA VAL A 114 9.31 17.23 2.27
C VAL A 114 9.33 17.81 3.66
N ASN A 115 8.14 18.02 4.23
CA ASN A 115 8.05 18.26 5.65
C ASN A 115 8.55 16.99 6.34
N SER A 116 9.64 17.10 7.11
CA SER A 116 10.08 15.96 7.90
C SER A 116 8.93 15.55 8.81
N LEU A 117 8.64 14.24 8.83
CA LEU A 117 7.83 13.69 9.90
C LEU A 117 8.41 14.14 11.25
N PRO A 118 7.56 14.47 12.23
CA PRO A 118 8.06 14.84 13.54
C PRO A 118 8.90 13.68 14.08
N ALA A 119 10.11 14.00 14.54
CA ALA A 119 11.08 13.05 15.10
C ALA A 119 10.48 11.97 16.05
N PRO A 120 9.49 12.27 16.93
CA PRO A 120 8.87 11.24 17.77
C PRO A 120 8.10 10.16 17.00
N LEU A 121 7.46 10.48 15.86
CA LEU A 121 6.79 9.47 15.03
C LEU A 121 7.79 8.53 14.37
N ILE A 122 8.93 9.07 13.91
CA ILE A 122 9.99 8.26 13.32
C ILE A 122 10.58 7.32 14.38
N LYS A 123 10.88 7.84 15.57
CA LYS A 123 11.41 7.04 16.68
C LYS A 123 10.45 5.92 17.09
N SER A 124 9.17 6.24 17.29
CA SER A 124 8.17 5.23 17.67
C SER A 124 7.97 4.19 16.58
N ALA A 125 7.93 4.56 15.29
CA ALA A 125 7.84 3.59 14.20
C ALA A 125 9.05 2.62 14.17
N ILE A 126 10.26 3.14 14.37
CA ILE A 126 11.48 2.31 14.43
C ILE A 126 11.44 1.38 15.64
N ILE A 127 11.10 1.90 16.83
CA ILE A 127 11.01 1.09 18.05
C ILE A 127 9.97 -0.01 17.87
N THR A 128 8.79 0.31 17.36
CA THR A 128 7.71 -0.66 17.12
C THR A 128 8.15 -1.74 16.12
N ALA A 129 8.80 -1.36 15.02
CA ALA A 129 9.32 -2.32 14.05
C ALA A 129 10.36 -3.27 14.67
N VAL A 130 11.27 -2.74 15.48
CA VAL A 130 12.28 -3.55 16.21
C VAL A 130 11.63 -4.49 17.20
N VAL A 131 10.66 -4.01 18.00
CA VAL A 131 9.94 -4.84 18.98
C VAL A 131 9.18 -5.97 18.29
N VAL A 132 8.49 -5.68 17.18
CA VAL A 132 7.78 -6.69 16.39
C VAL A 132 8.75 -7.74 15.82
N ALA A 133 9.89 -7.30 15.27
CA ALA A 133 10.91 -8.21 14.76
C ALA A 133 11.51 -9.10 15.86
N LEU A 134 11.82 -8.52 17.03
CA LEU A 134 12.33 -9.27 18.19
C LEU A 134 11.30 -10.27 18.72
N ASN A 135 10.03 -9.89 18.77
CA ASN A 135 8.96 -10.80 19.19
C ASN A 135 8.75 -11.94 18.19
N ALA A 136 8.81 -11.65 16.89
CA ALA A 136 8.76 -12.68 15.86
C ALA A 136 9.95 -13.64 15.97
N PHE A 137 11.17 -13.11 16.16
CA PHE A 137 12.38 -13.90 16.33
C PHE A 137 12.35 -14.78 17.59
N LYS A 138 11.90 -14.22 18.72
CA LYS A 138 11.70 -14.96 19.98
C LYS A 138 10.67 -16.08 19.83
N THR A 139 9.59 -15.82 19.08
CA THR A 139 8.56 -16.84 18.80
C THR A 139 9.11 -17.98 17.95
N ILE A 140 9.94 -17.67 16.94
CA ILE A 140 10.61 -18.68 16.10
C ILE A 140 11.60 -19.52 16.92
N LEU A 141 12.42 -18.89 17.76
CA LEU A 141 13.37 -19.59 18.64
C LEU A 141 12.68 -20.52 19.64
N LEU A 142 11.63 -20.03 20.30
CA LEU A 142 10.86 -20.82 21.26
C LEU A 142 10.06 -21.95 20.57
N GLY A 143 9.55 -21.69 19.37
CA GLY A 143 8.91 -22.71 18.52
C GLY A 143 9.89 -23.82 18.13
N GLY A 144 11.11 -23.46 17.74
CA GLY A 144 12.18 -24.42 17.43
C GLY A 144 12.64 -25.24 18.64
N GLN A 145 12.77 -24.61 19.82
CA GLN A 145 13.09 -25.35 21.06
C GLN A 145 11.99 -26.35 21.46
N LYS A 146 10.72 -25.98 21.33
CA LYS A 146 9.61 -26.90 21.62
C LYS A 146 9.61 -28.13 20.70
N GLN A 147 9.98 -27.97 19.43
CA GLN A 147 10.10 -29.10 18.50
C GLN A 147 11.29 -30.02 18.85
N LEU A 148 12.44 -29.45 19.25
CA LEU A 148 13.59 -30.23 19.69
C LEU A 148 13.32 -31.01 20.98
N ILE A 149 12.63 -30.40 21.96
CA ILE A 149 12.26 -31.06 23.22
C ILE A 149 11.21 -32.17 22.96
N SER A 150 10.23 -31.93 22.09
CA SER A 150 9.24 -32.95 21.70
C SER A 150 9.85 -34.13 20.93
N GLN A 151 10.95 -33.94 20.19
CA GLN A 151 11.70 -35.02 19.56
C GLN A 151 12.61 -35.77 20.56
N ALA A 152 13.13 -35.08 21.58
CA ALA A 152 13.91 -35.70 22.64
C ALA A 152 13.07 -36.62 23.55
N ASP A 153 11.80 -36.26 23.80
CA ASP A 153 10.84 -37.08 24.58
C ASP A 153 10.31 -38.30 23.83
N LYS A 154 10.49 -38.37 22.49
CA LYS A 154 10.13 -39.55 21.67
C LYS A 154 11.25 -40.60 21.55
N LYS A 155 12.27 -40.58 22.43
CA LYS A 155 13.21 -41.70 22.50
C LYS A 155 12.48 -42.95 23.01
N PRO A 156 12.60 -44.10 22.32
CA PRO A 156 11.93 -45.33 22.75
C PRO A 156 12.45 -45.74 24.13
N GLY A 157 11.50 -46.11 25.00
CA GLY A 157 11.77 -46.60 26.35
C GLY A 157 12.84 -47.69 26.34
N PHE A 158 13.72 -47.58 27.33
CA PHE A 158 14.70 -48.54 27.75
C PHE A 158 14.20 -49.99 27.59
N PHE A 159 14.80 -50.74 26.65
CA PHE A 159 14.54 -52.16 26.47
C PHE A 159 15.02 -52.89 27.74
N ASP A 160 14.08 -53.44 28.50
CA ASP A 160 14.36 -54.20 29.72
C ASP A 160 15.08 -55.51 29.33
N PHE A 161 16.38 -55.57 29.60
CA PHE A 161 17.27 -56.66 29.19
C PHE A 161 17.04 -57.99 29.95
N HIS A 162 16.06 -58.04 30.87
CA HIS A 162 15.87 -59.20 31.73
C HIS A 162 14.97 -60.31 31.14
N GLN A 163 14.33 -60.09 29.99
CA GLN A 163 13.37 -61.05 29.42
C GLN A 163 13.91 -61.94 28.28
N ALA A 164 15.16 -61.76 27.85
CA ALA A 164 15.73 -62.47 26.70
C ALA A 164 16.38 -63.84 27.01
N HIS A 165 16.57 -64.21 28.29
CA HIS A 165 17.31 -65.44 28.64
C HIS A 165 16.46 -66.72 28.75
N LYS A 166 15.14 -66.65 28.47
CA LYS A 166 14.22 -67.80 28.59
C LYS A 166 13.81 -68.46 27.27
N ALA A 167 14.32 -68.01 26.13
CA ALA A 167 13.89 -68.49 24.81
C ALA A 167 14.94 -69.31 24.02
N ASN A 168 16.09 -69.64 24.60
CA ASN A 168 17.11 -70.48 23.95
C ASN A 168 17.62 -71.59 24.89
N MET A 169 16.74 -72.56 25.15
CA MET A 169 17.12 -73.94 25.48
C MET A 169 16.18 -74.87 24.71
N HIS A 170 16.48 -75.05 23.42
CA HIS A 170 16.25 -76.26 22.64
C HIS A 170 17.26 -76.27 21.48
#